data_AF-A0A806TF77-F1
#
_entry.id   AF-A0A806TF77-F1
#
_cell.length_a   1.000
_cell.length_b   1.000
_cell.length_c   1.000
_cell.angle_alpha   90.00
_cell.angle_beta   90.00
_cell.angle_gamma   90.00
#
_symmetry.space_group_name_H-M   'P 1'
#
loop_
_entity.id
_entity.type
_entity.pdbx_description
1 polymer ?
#
loop_
_entity_poly.entity_id
_entity_poly.type
_entity_poly.pdbx_seq_one_letter_code
_entity_poly.pdbx_strand_id
1 'polypeptide(L)'
;MYILIILVAAAVLADVILRKVLDIPRSKFWGKYEYESLALGRWDKYVTIAFVLCLLFDMIFMFVEPYIVSFLFLVVNILLKSIDEWKYKQETKEYVTSFVQMGFFFTAFVLLAGGIV
;
A
#
# COMPACT_ATOMS: atom_id res chain seq x y z
N MET A 1 6.23 -18.47 -4.20
CA MET A 1 6.56 -18.17 -2.77
C MET A 1 7.93 -17.52 -2.48
N TYR A 2 9.09 -18.12 -2.78
CA TYR A 2 10.41 -17.54 -2.42
C TYR A 2 10.67 -16.15 -3.00
N ILE A 3 10.18 -15.89 -4.21
CA ILE A 3 10.28 -14.59 -4.88
C ILE A 3 9.60 -13.49 -4.05
N LEU A 4 8.42 -13.76 -3.47
CA LEU A 4 7.72 -12.79 -2.62
C LEU A 4 8.50 -12.47 -1.34
N ILE A 5 9.14 -13.47 -0.72
CA ILE A 5 9.95 -13.29 0.49
C ILE A 5 11.16 -12.39 0.19
N ILE A 6 11.83 -12.63 -0.94
CA ILE A 6 12.97 -11.79 -1.39
C ILE A 6 12.49 -10.37 -1.66
N LEU A 7 11.31 -10.21 -2.28
CA LEU A 7 10.73 -8.91 -2.59
C LEU A 7 10.40 -8.11 -1.32
N VAL A 8 9.86 -8.78 -0.30
CA VAL A 8 9.61 -8.15 1.02
C VAL A 8 10.93 -7.77 1.70
N ALA A 9 11.94 -8.64 1.68
CA ALA A 9 13.25 -8.33 2.24
C ALA A 9 13.92 -7.13 1.54
N ALA A 10 13.80 -7.06 0.21
CA ALA A 10 14.28 -5.94 -0.59
C ALA A 10 13.52 -4.64 -0.27
N ALA A 11 12.20 -4.70 -0.08
CA ALA A 11 11.40 -3.55 0.33
C ALA A 11 11.83 -3.00 1.69
N VAL A 12 12.08 -3.87 2.67
CA VAL A 12 12.57 -3.49 4.00
C VAL A 12 13.96 -2.85 3.91
N LEU A 13 14.88 -3.45 3.15
CA LEU A 13 16.22 -2.90 2.94
C LEU A 13 16.17 -1.53 2.25
N ALA A 14 15.34 -1.38 1.21
CA ALA A 14 15.15 -0.12 0.52
C ALA A 14 14.60 0.96 1.47
N ASP A 15 13.62 0.63 2.33
CA ASP A 15 13.08 1.55 3.33
C ASP A 15 14.16 2.01 4.32
N VAL A 16 14.99 1.09 4.83
CA VAL A 16 16.11 1.44 5.73
C VAL A 16 17.12 2.37 5.05
N ILE A 17 17.48 2.07 3.80
CA ILE A 17 18.44 2.90 3.04
C ILE A 17 17.85 4.28 2.76
N LEU A 18 16.60 4.35 2.28
CA LEU A 18 15.93 5.63 2.00
C LEU A 18 15.82 6.51 3.23
N ARG A 19 15.42 5.94 4.38
CA ARG A 19 15.34 6.71 5.63
C ARG A 19 16.70 7.27 6.05
N LYS A 20 17.77 6.51 5.85
CA LYS A 20 19.15 6.93 6.16
C LYS A 20 19.66 8.00 5.20
N VAL A 21 19.26 7.98 3.93
CA VAL A 21 19.67 8.97 2.92
C VAL A 21 18.88 10.27 3.04
N LEU A 22 17.59 10.19 3.37
CA LEU A 22 16.68 11.33 3.38
C LEU A 22 16.52 11.98 4.76
N ASP A 23 17.23 11.48 5.78
CA ASP A 23 17.11 11.87 7.19
C ASP A 23 15.65 11.91 7.67
N ILE A 24 14.89 10.87 7.29
CA ILE A 24 13.47 10.77 7.66
C ILE A 24 13.41 10.27 9.10
N PRO A 25 12.86 11.06 10.05
CA PRO A 25 12.67 10.59 11.42
C PRO A 25 11.76 9.36 11.39
N ARG A 26 12.05 8.34 12.20
CA ARG A 26 11.14 7.20 12.37
C ARG A 26 9.84 7.72 12.96
N SER A 27 8.83 7.97 12.12
CA SER A 27 7.45 7.95 12.57
C SER A 27 7.20 6.59 13.20
N LYS A 28 6.54 6.60 14.35
CA LYS A 28 6.05 5.38 14.96
C LYS A 28 5.21 4.69 13.89
N PHE A 29 5.63 3.51 13.44
CA PHE A 29 4.94 2.69 12.45
C PHE A 29 3.44 2.52 12.76
N TRP A 30 3.05 2.73 14.03
CA TRP A 30 1.72 2.65 14.63
C TRP A 30 1.30 3.91 15.42
N GLY A 31 1.97 5.05 15.22
CA GLY A 31 1.57 6.31 15.83
C GLY A 31 0.22 6.74 15.28
N LYS A 32 -0.73 7.08 16.14
CA LYS A 32 -1.99 7.72 15.74
C LYS A 32 -1.62 8.90 14.84
N TYR A 33 -2.01 8.81 13.57
CA TYR A 33 -1.80 9.86 12.60
C TYR A 33 -2.60 11.08 13.06
N GLU A 34 -1.94 12.06 13.68
CA GLU A 34 -2.61 13.28 14.21
C GLU A 34 -3.25 14.14 13.10
N TYR A 35 -2.92 13.86 11.84
CA TYR A 35 -3.54 14.48 10.68
C TYR A 35 -3.87 13.40 9.64
N GLU A 36 -5.10 12.89 9.70
CA GLU A 36 -5.81 12.43 8.52
C GLU A 36 -6.43 13.66 7.85
N SER A 37 -6.18 13.87 6.56
CA SER A 37 -6.95 14.87 5.85
C SER A 37 -8.43 14.42 5.87
N LEU A 38 -9.37 15.34 6.12
CA LEU A 38 -10.82 15.09 6.02
C LEU A 38 -11.23 14.55 4.63
N ALA A 39 -10.34 14.69 3.64
CA ALA A 39 -10.45 14.06 2.33
C ALA A 39 -10.05 12.57 2.39
N LEU A 40 -8.92 12.21 2.99
CA LEU A 40 -8.48 10.82 3.14
C LEU A 40 -9.53 9.97 3.87
N GLY A 41 -10.09 10.45 4.98
CA GLY A 41 -11.15 9.71 5.69
C GLY A 41 -12.42 9.48 4.87
N ARG A 42 -12.74 10.38 3.92
CA ARG A 42 -13.83 10.18 2.96
C ARG A 42 -13.43 9.16 1.89
N TRP A 43 -12.23 9.28 1.32
CA TRP A 43 -11.72 8.37 0.31
C TRP A 43 -11.58 6.94 0.83
N ASP A 44 -11.03 6.76 2.04
CA ASP A 44 -10.88 5.46 2.68
C ASP A 44 -12.24 4.78 2.91
N LYS A 45 -13.27 5.56 3.26
CA LYS A 45 -14.64 5.06 3.35
C LYS A 45 -15.18 4.59 1.98
N TYR A 46 -15.01 5.37 0.92
CA TYR A 46 -15.45 4.97 -0.44
C TYR A 46 -14.69 3.74 -0.95
N VAL A 47 -13.38 3.68 -0.70
CA VAL A 47 -12.50 2.59 -1.11
C VAL A 47 -12.83 1.31 -0.34
N THR A 48 -13.10 1.42 0.96
CA THR A 48 -13.58 0.30 1.78
C THR A 48 -14.95 -0.20 1.32
N ILE A 49 -15.88 0.69 1.00
CA ILE A 49 -17.19 0.30 0.45
C ILE A 49 -17.02 -0.41 -0.91
N ALA A 50 -16.19 0.13 -1.80
CA ALA A 50 -15.90 -0.47 -3.10
C ALA A 50 -15.25 -1.86 -2.93
N PHE A 51 -14.35 -2.03 -1.96
CA PHE A 51 -13.74 -3.30 -1.62
C PHE A 51 -14.74 -4.35 -1.13
N VAL A 52 -15.60 -3.98 -0.20
CA VAL A 52 -16.65 -4.88 0.32
C VAL A 52 -17.59 -5.29 -0.82
N LEU A 53 -17.96 -4.36 -1.70
CA LEU A 53 -18.76 -4.69 -2.88
C LEU A 53 -18.02 -5.65 -3.81
N CYS A 54 -16.75 -5.39 -4.15
CA CYS A 54 -15.96 -6.28 -5.00
C CYS A 54 -15.84 -7.68 -4.39
N LEU A 55 -15.60 -7.81 -3.08
CA LEU A 55 -15.56 -9.11 -2.41
C LEU A 55 -16.91 -9.83 -2.44
N LEU A 56 -18.01 -9.12 -2.23
CA LEU A 56 -19.36 -9.70 -2.31
C LEU A 56 -19.69 -10.16 -3.73
N PHE A 57 -19.36 -9.37 -4.74
CA PHE A 57 -19.50 -9.76 -6.14
C PHE A 57 -18.63 -10.98 -6.47
N ASP A 58 -17.38 -10.99 -6.02
CA ASP A 58 -16.46 -12.10 -6.26
C ASP A 58 -16.94 -13.40 -5.58
N MET A 59 -17.49 -13.31 -4.38
CA MET A 59 -18.08 -14.47 -3.67
C MET A 59 -19.31 -15.04 -4.39
N ILE A 60 -20.09 -14.20 -5.09
CA ILE A 60 -21.29 -14.62 -5.82
C ILE A 60 -20.93 -15.18 -7.21
N PHE A 61 -19.98 -14.55 -7.90
CA PHE A 61 -19.67 -14.85 -9.30
C PHE A 61 -18.41 -15.71 -9.48
N MET A 62 -17.62 -15.96 -8.43
CA MET A 62 -16.35 -16.72 -8.42
C MET A 62 -15.42 -16.31 -9.57
N PHE A 63 -15.33 -15.01 -9.84
CA PHE A 63 -14.67 -14.51 -11.04
C PHE A 63 -13.14 -14.45 -10.87
N VAL A 64 -12.69 -14.19 -9.65
CA VAL A 64 -11.30 -14.00 -9.25
C VAL A 64 -11.06 -14.71 -7.92
N GLU A 65 -9.81 -15.04 -7.61
CA GLU A 65 -9.48 -15.60 -6.30
C GLU A 65 -9.49 -14.50 -5.22
N PRO A 66 -10.10 -14.71 -4.04
CA PRO A 66 -10.30 -13.67 -3.02
C PRO A 66 -9.02 -12.98 -2.54
N TYR A 67 -7.87 -13.68 -2.60
CA TYR A 67 -6.59 -13.09 -2.24
C TYR A 67 -6.10 -12.06 -3.25
N ILE A 68 -6.46 -12.19 -4.53
CA ILE A 68 -6.09 -11.23 -5.59
C ILE A 68 -6.85 -9.92 -5.35
N VAL A 69 -8.15 -10.01 -5.05
CA VAL A 69 -8.98 -8.84 -4.70
C VAL A 69 -8.46 -8.15 -3.44
N SER A 70 -8.06 -8.93 -2.43
CA SER A 70 -7.47 -8.42 -1.18
C SER A 70 -6.13 -7.72 -1.40
N PHE A 71 -5.26 -8.28 -2.26
CA PHE A 71 -3.99 -7.65 -2.61
C PHE A 71 -4.17 -6.37 -3.43
N LEU A 72 -5.11 -6.36 -4.38
CA LEU A 72 -5.44 -5.17 -5.16
C LEU A 72 -5.89 -4.03 -4.24
N PHE A 73 -6.72 -4.33 -3.25
CA PHE A 73 -7.15 -3.35 -2.25
C PHE A 73 -5.98 -2.77 -1.46
N LEU A 74 -5.06 -3.61 -1.00
CA LEU A 74 -3.84 -3.17 -0.31
C LEU A 74 -3.02 -2.20 -1.17
N VAL A 75 -2.81 -2.53 -2.45
CA VAL A 75 -2.07 -1.67 -3.39
C VAL A 75 -2.75 -0.31 -3.55
N VAL A 76 -4.08 -0.30 -3.77
CA VAL A 76 -4.85 0.94 -3.94
C VAL A 76 -4.82 1.79 -2.68
N ASN A 77 -4.92 1.17 -1.49
CA ASN A 77 -4.90 1.90 -0.23
C ASN A 77 -3.51 2.54 0.04
N ILE A 78 -2.42 1.79 -0.19
CA ILE A 78 -1.06 2.32 -0.10
C ILE A 78 -0.81 3.44 -1.11
N LEU A 79 -1.36 3.34 -2.33
CA LEU A 79 -1.29 4.39 -3.35
C LEU A 79 -1.98 5.68 -2.88
N LEU A 80 -3.20 5.58 -2.36
CA LEU A 80 -3.94 6.74 -1.85
C LEU A 80 -3.22 7.38 -0.67
N LYS A 81 -2.69 6.56 0.24
CA LYS A 81 -1.85 7.02 1.34
C LYS A 81 -0.62 7.78 0.85
N SER A 82 0.09 7.23 -0.15
CA SER A 82 1.28 7.87 -0.72
C SER A 82 0.98 9.21 -1.37
N ILE A 83 -0.17 9.33 -2.06
CA ILE A 83 -0.64 10.58 -2.67
C ILE A 83 -0.97 11.64 -1.61
N ASP A 84 -1.63 11.26 -0.52
CA ASP A 84 -1.99 12.19 0.55
C ASP A 84 -0.76 12.66 1.32
N GLU A 85 0.17 11.75 1.64
CA GLU A 85 1.47 12.11 2.24
C GLU A 85 2.27 13.04 1.33
N TRP A 86 2.23 12.81 0.01
CA TRP A 86 2.90 13.69 -0.96
C TRP A 86 2.25 15.06 -1.05
N LYS A 87 0.93 15.17 -0.85
CA LYS A 87 0.21 16.43 -0.99
C LYS A 87 0.21 17.26 0.29
N TYR A 88 0.16 16.61 1.45
CA TYR A 88 -0.06 17.28 2.74
C TYR A 88 1.08 17.12 3.75
N LYS A 89 2.04 16.20 3.53
CA LYS A 89 3.14 15.91 4.47
C LYS A 89 4.52 15.91 3.80
N GLN A 90 4.73 16.81 2.84
CA GLN A 90 6.00 16.95 2.13
C GLN A 90 7.20 17.19 3.06
N GLU A 91 6.99 17.91 4.17
CA GLU A 91 8.04 18.23 5.14
C GLU A 91 8.69 16.99 5.75
N THR A 92 7.88 15.94 5.99
CA THR A 92 8.36 14.68 6.59
C THR A 92 9.04 13.75 5.58
N LYS A 93 8.84 13.99 4.28
CA LYS A 93 9.31 13.14 3.17
C LYS A 93 8.87 11.66 3.24
N GLU A 94 7.93 11.31 4.11
CA GLU A 94 7.42 9.93 4.26
C GLU A 94 6.78 9.38 2.99
N TYR A 95 6.23 10.29 2.17
CA TYR A 95 5.68 9.93 0.87
C TYR A 95 6.68 9.18 -0.01
N VAL A 96 7.98 9.48 0.07
CA VAL A 96 9.01 8.80 -0.72
C VAL A 96 9.13 7.34 -0.29
N THR A 97 9.13 7.07 1.02
CA THR A 97 9.13 5.71 1.54
C THR A 97 7.84 4.96 1.19
N SER A 98 6.70 5.63 1.27
CA SER A 98 5.39 5.05 0.91
C SER A 98 5.30 4.72 -0.58
N PHE A 99 5.79 5.59 -1.48
CA PHE A 99 5.85 5.30 -2.92
C PHE A 99 6.79 4.14 -3.26
N VAL A 100 7.94 4.04 -2.59
CA VAL A 100 8.86 2.92 -2.78
C VAL A 100 8.20 1.61 -2.35
N GLN A 101 7.58 1.59 -1.16
CA GLN A 101 6.83 0.42 -0.69
C GLN A 101 5.67 0.08 -1.63
N MET A 102 4.93 1.07 -2.12
CA MET A 102 3.88 0.90 -3.12
C MET A 102 4.41 0.18 -4.37
N GLY A 103 5.58 0.59 -4.88
CA GLY A 103 6.22 -0.05 -6.03
C GLY A 103 6.53 -1.54 -5.79
N PHE A 104 7.06 -1.88 -4.62
CA PHE A 104 7.30 -3.28 -4.24
C PHE A 104 5.99 -4.08 -4.13
N PHE A 105 4.95 -3.53 -3.47
CA PHE A 105 3.65 -4.20 -3.36
C PHE A 105 2.95 -4.36 -4.71
N PHE A 106 3.05 -3.36 -5.59
CA PHE A 106 2.51 -3.45 -6.95
C PHE A 106 3.23 -4.52 -7.77
N THR A 107 4.56 -4.60 -7.68
CA THR A 107 5.34 -5.64 -8.35
C THR A 107 4.96 -7.03 -7.82
N ALA A 108 4.77 -7.18 -6.51
CA ALA A 108 4.28 -8.43 -5.91
C ALA A 108 2.88 -8.80 -6.41
N PHE A 109 1.97 -7.82 -6.52
CA PHE A 109 0.63 -8.05 -7.06
C PHE A 109 0.66 -8.50 -8.52
N VAL A 110 1.45 -7.85 -9.38
CA VAL A 110 1.57 -8.24 -10.79
C VAL A 110 2.13 -9.65 -10.93
N LEU A 111 3.12 -10.02 -10.11
CA LEU A 111 3.68 -11.37 -10.10
C LEU A 111 2.67 -12.43 -9.64
N LEU A 112 1.85 -12.11 -8.63
CA LEU A 112 0.77 -12.98 -8.14
C LEU A 112 -0.37 -13.11 -9.17
N ALA A 113 -0.85 -12.01 -9.72
CA ALA A 113 -1.95 -12.01 -10.70
C ALA A 113 -1.52 -12.61 -12.05
N GLY A 114 -0.24 -12.50 -12.41
CA GLY A 114 0.33 -13.10 -13.62
C GLY A 114 0.65 -14.59 -13.50
N GLY A 115 0.44 -15.22 -12.34
CA GLY A 115 0.67 -16.65 -12.13
C GLY A 115 2.16 -17.07 -12.14
N ILE A 116 3.07 -16.11 -11.96
CA ILE A 116 4.53 -16.36 -11.98
C ILE A 116 5.00 -16.93 -10.63
N VAL A 117 4.22 -16.78 -9.55
CA VAL A 117 4.68 -17.01 -8.16
C VAL A 117 3.68 -17.74 -7.27
#